data_AF-A0A2A9D213-F1
#
_entry.id   AF-A0A2A9D213-F1
#
_cell.length_a   1.000
_cell.length_b   1.000
_cell.length_c   1.000
_cell.angle_alpha   90.00
_cell.angle_beta   90.00
_cell.angle_gamma   90.00
#
_symmetry.space_group_name_H-M   'P 1'
#
loop_
_entity.id
_entity.type
_entity.pdbx_description
1 polymer ?
#
loop_
_entity_poly.entity_id
_entity_poly.type
_entity_poly.pdbx_seq_one_letter_code
_entity_poly.pdbx_strand_id
1 'polypeptide(L)'
;MHAIVGGDRLTACGGVPTDAIGSHDVGQVGAVQRIGGSAIEVVEVSLRQWSCVVALSALGGLLTAGCSAPEEDASDGSPGVGEVATPTATEAGAWDVSSWEPTVSIVAPSMTEDERLSEREEYLRSLAEQFELDAPPQVELVRWTMGPADDSQAMAACYTEAGFAAEVTPDNGIAFVNGGVPESQEAALNLANYTCAAQFTLDPIYRQEWSADQLGLLYDYWDQYFLPCMDAHGHMIDRSDQPSREVYVSSFHTSERTDWWPSDVLSSLPQEEAVQLGEDCPAYPPAEVFYGS
;
A
#
# COMPACT_ATOMS: atom_id res chain seq x y z
N MET A 1 24.51 28.86 -57.99
CA MET A 1 24.35 27.54 -58.63
C MET A 1 23.01 26.97 -58.19
N HIS A 2 22.13 26.67 -59.17
CA HIS A 2 20.88 25.88 -59.17
C HIS A 2 20.21 25.58 -57.80
N ALA A 3 18.98 25.99 -57.44
CA ALA A 3 17.66 26.11 -58.11
C ALA A 3 16.99 24.78 -58.53
N ILE A 4 15.68 24.70 -58.23
CA ILE A 4 14.59 23.88 -58.84
C ILE A 4 14.29 22.52 -58.16
N VAL A 5 13.06 22.02 -57.94
CA VAL A 5 11.63 22.44 -57.81
C VAL A 5 10.81 21.13 -57.66
N GLY A 6 9.66 21.19 -56.95
CA GLY A 6 8.43 20.44 -57.29
C GLY A 6 8.34 18.99 -56.80
N GLY A 7 7.19 18.46 -56.37
CA GLY A 7 5.81 18.96 -56.35
C GLY A 7 4.86 17.77 -56.15
N ASP A 8 3.69 18.04 -55.55
CA ASP A 8 2.34 17.51 -55.86
C ASP A 8 2.10 16.00 -56.13
N ARG A 9 0.98 15.33 -55.78
CA ARG A 9 -0.29 15.55 -55.05
C ARG A 9 -1.16 14.29 -55.30
N LEU A 10 -2.23 14.12 -54.53
CA LEU A 10 -3.49 13.34 -54.77
C LEU A 10 -3.56 11.88 -54.23
N THR A 11 -4.40 11.55 -53.22
CA THR A 11 -5.90 11.34 -53.21
C THR A 11 -6.28 10.04 -53.96
N ALA A 12 -7.07 9.06 -53.49
CA ALA A 12 -8.26 9.06 -52.65
C ALA A 12 -8.73 7.63 -52.26
N CYS A 13 -9.66 7.54 -51.29
CA CYS A 13 -10.77 6.57 -51.13
C CYS A 13 -10.44 5.08 -50.88
N GLY A 14 -11.07 4.34 -49.95
CA GLY A 14 -12.20 4.55 -49.07
C GLY A 14 -12.66 3.19 -48.52
N GLY A 15 -13.43 3.16 -47.42
CA GLY A 15 -14.20 1.97 -47.00
C GLY A 15 -14.25 1.71 -45.50
N VAL A 16 -15.29 2.25 -44.85
CA VAL A 16 -15.87 1.80 -43.56
C VAL A 16 -17.01 0.83 -43.89
N PRO A 17 -17.24 -0.25 -43.12
CA PRO A 17 -18.35 -0.30 -42.12
C PRO A 17 -17.99 -1.10 -40.83
N THR A 18 -18.10 -0.49 -39.63
CA THR A 18 -19.20 -0.52 -38.63
C THR A 18 -19.24 -1.72 -37.66
N ASP A 19 -19.38 -1.35 -36.37
CA ASP A 19 -20.03 -2.01 -35.22
C ASP A 19 -19.24 -2.97 -34.29
N ALA A 20 -18.93 -2.48 -33.08
CA ALA A 20 -19.48 -2.93 -31.78
C ALA A 20 -18.63 -2.35 -30.61
N ILE A 21 -19.06 -1.26 -29.95
CA ILE A 21 -19.69 -1.20 -28.60
C ILE A 21 -18.78 -1.69 -27.44
N GLY A 22 -18.46 -0.76 -26.54
CA GLY A 22 -17.88 -1.05 -25.23
C GLY A 22 -17.34 0.19 -24.51
N SER A 23 -18.24 1.08 -24.07
CA SER A 23 -17.94 2.26 -23.23
C SER A 23 -17.40 1.86 -21.86
N HIS A 24 -16.32 2.51 -21.40
CA HIS A 24 -16.18 2.96 -20.02
C HIS A 24 -15.53 4.35 -20.03
N ASP A 25 -16.29 5.30 -19.49
CA ASP A 25 -16.02 6.72 -19.36
C ASP A 25 -15.42 6.94 -17.96
N VAL A 26 -14.21 7.50 -17.87
CA VAL A 26 -13.64 8.02 -16.63
C VAL A 26 -13.18 9.44 -16.91
N GLY A 27 -13.83 10.37 -16.22
CA GLY A 27 -13.80 11.80 -16.46
C GLY A 27 -12.42 12.43 -16.21
N GLN A 28 -11.93 13.11 -17.25
CA GLN A 28 -10.82 14.02 -17.20
C GLN A 28 -11.40 15.45 -17.15
N VAL A 29 -11.29 16.14 -16.01
CA VAL A 29 -11.70 17.54 -15.90
C VAL A 29 -10.50 18.43 -16.20
N GLY A 30 -10.35 18.77 -17.48
CA GLY A 30 -9.46 19.82 -17.96
C GLY A 30 -10.13 21.19 -17.85
N ALA A 31 -9.34 22.17 -17.43
CA ALA A 31 -9.69 23.58 -17.24
C ALA A 31 -10.47 24.19 -18.41
N VAL A 32 -11.55 24.93 -18.11
CA VAL A 32 -12.21 25.84 -19.06
C VAL A 32 -12.24 27.27 -18.51
N GLN A 33 -11.72 28.14 -19.37
CA GLN A 33 -11.51 29.57 -19.26
C GLN A 33 -12.85 30.34 -19.13
N ARG A 34 -12.92 31.27 -18.18
CA ARG A 34 -14.07 32.15 -17.93
C ARG A 34 -14.36 33.07 -19.11
N ILE A 35 -15.60 33.06 -19.61
CA ILE A 35 -16.25 34.23 -20.23
C ILE A 35 -17.74 34.28 -19.84
N GLY A 36 -18.11 35.40 -19.19
CA GLY A 36 -19.41 36.06 -19.04
C GLY A 36 -20.75 35.35 -19.25
N GLY A 37 -21.61 35.46 -18.23
CA GLY A 37 -22.92 36.10 -18.37
C GLY A 37 -24.14 35.23 -18.71
N SER A 38 -25.12 35.28 -17.80
CA SER A 38 -26.56 34.98 -17.95
C SER A 38 -27.05 33.68 -17.30
N ALA A 39 -28.12 33.87 -16.52
CA ALA A 39 -28.90 32.87 -15.81
C ALA A 39 -29.52 31.81 -16.74
N ILE A 40 -29.79 30.62 -16.19
CA ILE A 40 -31.09 29.91 -16.30
C ILE A 40 -31.06 28.53 -15.60
N GLU A 41 -32.16 28.30 -14.86
CA GLU A 41 -32.85 27.06 -14.45
C GLU A 41 -32.14 25.93 -13.68
N VAL A 42 -32.60 25.77 -12.43
CA VAL A 42 -32.48 24.57 -11.60
C VAL A 42 -33.50 23.54 -12.11
N VAL A 43 -33.02 22.38 -12.56
CA VAL A 43 -33.86 21.22 -12.86
C VAL A 43 -33.93 20.34 -11.62
N GLU A 44 -35.10 20.28 -10.98
CA GLU A 44 -35.42 19.30 -9.95
C GLU A 44 -35.42 17.87 -10.54
N VAL A 45 -34.59 16.99 -9.98
CA VAL A 45 -34.62 15.56 -10.31
C VAL A 45 -35.47 14.83 -9.27
N SER A 46 -36.57 14.28 -9.77
CA SER A 46 -37.57 13.49 -9.04
C SER A 46 -37.03 12.11 -8.65
N LEU A 47 -36.99 11.82 -7.34
CA LEU A 47 -36.69 10.50 -6.80
C LEU A 47 -37.92 9.59 -6.93
N ARG A 48 -37.85 8.59 -7.83
CA ARG A 48 -38.84 7.51 -7.91
C ARG A 48 -38.44 6.35 -7.00
N GLN A 49 -39.29 6.16 -6.00
CA GLN A 49 -39.38 5.13 -4.99
C GLN A 49 -39.43 3.70 -5.60
N TRP A 50 -38.51 2.83 -5.20
CA TRP A 50 -38.57 1.38 -5.46
C TRP A 50 -38.94 0.66 -4.14
N SER A 51 -40.08 -0.01 -4.13
CA SER A 51 -40.51 -0.90 -3.05
C SER A 51 -40.18 -2.34 -3.43
N CYS A 52 -39.36 -3.02 -2.64
CA CYS A 52 -39.22 -4.48 -2.69
C CYS A 52 -40.04 -5.09 -1.55
N VAL A 53 -41.04 -5.88 -1.94
CA VAL A 53 -41.86 -6.74 -1.08
C VAL A 53 -41.08 -8.03 -0.81
N VAL A 54 -40.85 -8.38 0.45
CA VAL A 54 -40.41 -9.73 0.84
C VAL A 54 -41.47 -10.33 1.76
N ALA A 55 -42.03 -11.45 1.31
CA ALA A 55 -43.10 -12.18 1.97
C ALA A 55 -42.56 -13.07 3.11
N LEU A 56 -43.21 -12.99 4.28
CA LEU A 56 -43.09 -13.98 5.34
C LEU A 56 -43.76 -15.30 4.92
N SER A 57 -43.12 -16.42 5.23
CA SER A 57 -43.80 -17.71 5.35
C SER A 57 -43.24 -18.45 6.56
N ALA A 58 -44.11 -18.66 7.54
CA ALA A 58 -43.89 -19.49 8.72
C ALA A 58 -44.84 -20.69 8.66
N LEU A 59 -44.33 -21.87 9.01
CA LEU A 59 -44.99 -23.12 9.45
C LEU A 59 -43.82 -24.09 9.70
N GLY A 60 -43.59 -24.71 10.86
CA GLY A 60 -44.48 -25.19 11.89
C GLY A 60 -44.52 -26.72 11.83
N GLY A 61 -43.87 -27.43 12.77
CA GLY A 61 -43.97 -28.89 12.87
C GLY A 61 -42.96 -29.57 13.82
N LEU A 62 -43.39 -29.80 15.07
CA LEU A 62 -42.82 -30.78 16.01
C LEU A 62 -43.04 -32.23 15.51
N LEU A 63 -42.16 -33.18 15.86
CA LEU A 63 -42.45 -34.40 16.63
C LEU A 63 -41.20 -35.29 16.84
N THR A 64 -41.31 -36.16 17.85
CA THR A 64 -40.31 -36.82 18.72
C THR A 64 -39.89 -38.25 18.34
N ALA A 65 -38.91 -38.79 19.11
CA ALA A 65 -38.45 -40.19 19.30
C ALA A 65 -37.35 -40.64 18.30
N GLY A 66 -36.22 -41.25 18.68
CA GLY A 66 -35.86 -42.06 19.84
C GLY A 66 -35.55 -43.49 19.34
N CYS A 67 -34.30 -43.94 19.37
CA CYS A 67 -33.93 -45.36 19.44
C CYS A 67 -32.41 -45.57 19.67
N SER A 68 -32.15 -46.64 20.42
CA SER A 68 -30.93 -47.05 21.08
C SER A 68 -29.91 -47.75 20.17
N ALA A 69 -28.67 -47.85 20.66
CA ALA A 69 -27.53 -48.58 20.07
C ALA A 69 -27.75 -50.10 19.92
N PRO A 70 -26.82 -50.77 19.23
CA PRO A 70 -25.99 -51.73 19.97
C PRO A 70 -24.49 -51.68 19.66
N GLU A 71 -23.71 -52.06 20.67
CA GLU A 71 -22.32 -52.52 20.62
C GLU A 71 -22.22 -53.87 19.87
N GLU A 72 -21.19 -54.04 19.05
CA GLU A 72 -20.62 -55.35 18.71
C GLU A 72 -19.09 -55.26 18.68
N ASP A 73 -18.46 -55.94 19.64
CA ASP A 73 -17.05 -56.35 19.63
C ASP A 73 -16.86 -57.55 18.70
N ALA A 74 -15.82 -57.54 17.85
CA ALA A 74 -14.84 -58.66 17.68
C ALA A 74 -13.90 -58.50 16.47
N SER A 75 -12.62 -58.27 16.77
CA SER A 75 -11.39 -58.91 16.25
C SER A 75 -11.42 -59.67 14.89
N ASP A 76 -10.55 -59.28 13.95
CA ASP A 76 -9.26 -59.94 13.60
C ASP A 76 -8.78 -59.61 12.15
N GLY A 77 -7.47 -59.46 11.92
CA GLY A 77 -6.84 -59.61 10.58
C GLY A 77 -6.34 -58.37 9.80
N SER A 78 -5.06 -58.01 10.01
CA SER A 78 -4.17 -57.18 9.15
C SER A 78 -4.12 -57.67 7.67
N PRO A 79 -3.74 -56.88 6.62
CA PRO A 79 -2.49 -56.09 6.58
C PRO A 79 -2.52 -54.74 5.84
N GLY A 80 -1.66 -53.82 6.32
CA GLY A 80 -0.88 -52.91 5.48
C GLY A 80 -1.63 -51.91 4.62
N VAL A 81 -2.13 -50.83 5.25
CA VAL A 81 -2.31 -49.56 4.56
C VAL A 81 -1.23 -48.64 5.11
N GLY A 82 -0.33 -48.22 4.23
CA GLY A 82 0.71 -47.25 4.58
C GLY A 82 0.07 -46.05 5.23
N GLU A 83 0.49 -45.80 6.46
CA GLU A 83 0.31 -44.53 7.13
C GLU A 83 0.91 -43.48 6.18
N VAL A 84 0.04 -42.81 5.43
CA VAL A 84 0.38 -41.55 4.79
C VAL A 84 0.68 -40.67 5.97
N ALA A 85 1.98 -40.53 6.27
CA ALA A 85 2.47 -39.49 7.11
C ALA A 85 1.83 -38.21 6.57
N THR A 86 0.87 -37.68 7.33
CA THR A 86 0.55 -36.26 7.26
C THR A 86 1.90 -35.57 7.23
N PRO A 87 2.24 -34.75 6.22
CA PRO A 87 3.45 -33.98 6.30
C PRO A 87 3.31 -33.18 7.58
N THR A 88 4.08 -33.57 8.60
CA THR A 88 4.38 -32.72 9.73
C THR A 88 4.74 -31.41 9.10
N ALA A 89 3.95 -30.36 9.39
CA ALA A 89 4.35 -29.01 9.07
C ALA A 89 5.82 -28.92 9.47
N THR A 90 6.70 -28.83 8.47
CA THR A 90 8.08 -28.42 8.68
C THR A 90 7.95 -27.26 9.65
N GLU A 91 8.55 -27.35 10.84
CA GLU A 91 8.68 -26.19 11.72
C GLU A 91 9.09 -25.06 10.79
N ALA A 92 8.19 -24.08 10.60
CA ALA A 92 8.54 -22.86 9.88
C ALA A 92 9.78 -22.38 10.62
N GLY A 93 10.94 -22.54 9.98
CA GLY A 93 12.21 -22.25 10.63
C GLY A 93 12.11 -20.82 11.14
N ALA A 94 12.58 -20.56 12.36
CA ALA A 94 12.57 -19.20 12.88
C ALA A 94 13.27 -18.29 11.87
N TRP A 95 12.48 -17.47 11.18
CA TRP A 95 12.97 -16.53 10.18
C TRP A 95 13.59 -15.38 10.94
N ASP A 96 14.90 -15.23 10.83
CA ASP A 96 15.65 -14.17 11.48
C ASP A 96 16.25 -13.28 10.40
N VAL A 97 15.75 -12.05 10.26
CA VAL A 97 16.19 -11.11 9.23
C VAL A 97 17.67 -10.75 9.39
N SER A 98 18.22 -10.87 10.61
CA SER A 98 19.64 -10.64 10.86
C SER A 98 20.55 -11.72 10.27
N SER A 99 19.98 -12.85 9.83
CA SER A 99 20.71 -13.90 9.12
C SER A 99 20.91 -13.60 7.63
N TRP A 100 20.18 -12.63 7.07
CA TRP A 100 20.39 -12.19 5.69
C TRP A 100 21.62 -11.26 5.59
N GLU A 101 22.51 -11.54 4.64
CA GLU A 101 23.70 -10.74 4.39
C GLU A 101 23.49 -9.85 3.15
N PRO A 102 23.67 -8.52 3.25
CA PRO A 102 23.47 -7.63 2.13
C PRO A 102 24.54 -7.79 1.05
N THR A 103 24.12 -7.69 -0.21
CA THR A 103 25.01 -7.76 -1.38
C THR A 103 25.90 -6.53 -1.53
N VAL A 104 25.47 -5.40 -0.96
CA VAL A 104 26.17 -4.11 -0.98
C VAL A 104 26.06 -3.43 0.37
N SER A 105 27.06 -2.63 0.72
CA SER A 105 27.05 -1.81 1.94
C SER A 105 26.64 -0.39 1.58
N ILE A 106 25.56 0.11 2.19
CA ILE A 106 25.09 1.49 2.00
C ILE A 106 25.81 2.39 3.00
N VAL A 107 26.27 3.55 2.52
CA VAL A 107 26.86 4.59 3.38
C VAL A 107 25.82 5.69 3.57
N ALA A 108 25.46 5.94 4.81
CA ALA A 108 24.50 7.00 5.14
C ALA A 108 25.07 8.38 4.74
N PRO A 109 24.27 9.25 4.10
CA PRO A 109 24.68 10.62 3.88
C PRO A 109 24.81 11.32 5.24
N SER A 110 25.87 12.09 5.42
CA SER A 110 26.03 12.96 6.59
C SER A 110 25.40 14.32 6.33
N MET A 111 24.59 14.81 7.26
CA MET A 111 24.06 16.18 7.26
C MET A 111 24.44 16.90 8.55
N THR A 112 24.78 18.18 8.44
CA THR A 112 24.94 19.06 9.59
C THR A 112 23.58 19.44 10.18
N GLU A 113 23.57 19.91 11.42
CA GLU A 113 22.30 20.34 12.06
C GLU A 113 21.65 21.51 11.32
N ASP A 114 22.46 22.47 10.83
CA ASP A 114 21.95 23.61 10.06
C ASP A 114 21.31 23.15 8.74
N GLU A 115 21.90 22.17 8.05
CA GLU A 115 21.29 21.56 6.85
C GLU A 115 19.98 20.84 7.18
N ARG A 116 19.94 20.07 8.27
CA ARG A 116 18.70 19.40 8.70
C ARG A 116 17.58 20.38 9.00
N LEU A 117 17.90 21.47 9.68
CA LEU A 117 16.92 22.52 10.02
C LEU A 117 16.42 23.23 8.76
N SER A 118 17.29 23.49 7.77
CA SER A 118 16.89 24.04 6.47
C SER A 118 15.92 23.11 5.74
N GLU A 119 16.25 21.81 5.65
CA GLU A 119 15.39 20.80 5.03
C GLU A 119 14.05 20.62 5.75
N ARG A 120 14.03 20.79 7.09
CA ARG A 120 12.79 20.80 7.87
C ARG A 120 11.93 22.02 7.53
N GLU A 121 12.52 23.20 7.38
CA GLU A 121 11.75 24.39 7.01
C GLU A 121 11.08 24.22 5.65
N GLU A 122 11.81 23.69 4.66
CA GLU A 122 11.27 23.40 3.33
C GLU A 122 10.17 22.33 3.37
N TYR A 123 10.39 21.26 4.14
CA TYR A 123 9.40 20.21 4.34
C TYR A 123 8.11 20.72 5.00
N LEU A 124 8.21 21.51 6.06
CA LEU A 124 7.01 22.05 6.72
C LEU A 124 6.29 23.05 5.83
N ARG A 125 7.02 23.83 5.02
CA ARG A 125 6.41 24.72 4.03
C ARG A 125 5.61 23.93 2.99
N SER A 126 6.19 22.88 2.40
CA SER A 126 5.50 22.06 1.42
C SER A 126 4.31 21.31 2.02
N LEU A 127 4.42 20.86 3.27
CA LEU A 127 3.33 20.21 4.00
C LEU A 127 2.17 21.16 4.29
N ALA A 128 2.46 22.40 4.69
CA ALA A 128 1.44 23.44 4.89
C ALA A 128 0.72 23.79 3.58
N GLU A 129 1.46 23.89 2.47
CA GLU A 129 0.88 24.10 1.15
C GLU A 129 0.00 22.92 0.72
N GLN A 130 0.47 21.69 0.89
CA GLN A 130 -0.27 20.46 0.57
C GLN A 130 -1.60 20.38 1.32
N PHE A 131 -1.62 20.79 2.59
CA PHE A 131 -2.80 20.77 3.44
C PHE A 131 -3.62 22.05 3.41
N GLU A 132 -3.27 23.00 2.52
CA GLU A 132 -3.94 24.30 2.38
C GLU A 132 -4.07 25.07 3.71
N LEU A 133 -3.02 25.01 4.53
CA LEU A 133 -2.98 25.71 5.81
C LEU A 133 -2.56 27.17 5.59
N ASP A 134 -3.53 28.09 5.61
CA ASP A 134 -3.29 29.54 5.42
C ASP A 134 -2.34 30.16 6.45
N ALA A 135 -2.38 29.66 7.68
CA ALA A 135 -1.58 30.15 8.81
C ALA A 135 -1.18 28.96 9.70
N PRO A 136 -0.23 28.12 9.25
CA PRO A 136 0.17 26.95 10.01
C PRO A 136 0.76 27.39 11.37
N PRO A 137 0.48 26.64 12.46
CA PRO A 137 1.02 26.98 13.76
C PRO A 137 2.56 26.89 13.74
N GLN A 138 3.21 27.74 14.54
CA GLN A 138 4.63 27.57 14.80
C GLN A 138 4.81 26.47 15.84
N VAL A 139 5.52 25.42 15.46
CA VAL A 139 5.70 24.20 16.26
C VAL A 139 7.19 23.93 16.40
N GLU A 140 7.65 23.88 17.65
CA GLU A 140 9.02 23.55 18.00
C GLU A 140 9.32 22.08 17.68
N LEU A 141 10.54 21.81 17.22
CA LEU A 141 11.03 20.45 17.05
C LEU A 141 11.25 19.82 18.43
N VAL A 142 10.58 18.69 18.69
CA VAL A 142 10.80 17.90 19.91
C VAL A 142 12.03 17.03 19.72
N ARG A 143 12.12 16.32 18.59
CA ARG A 143 13.26 15.48 18.19
C ARG A 143 13.18 15.12 16.71
N TRP A 144 14.32 14.71 16.17
CA TRP A 144 14.38 13.97 14.91
C TRP A 144 13.89 12.53 15.14
N THR A 145 13.05 12.01 14.24
CA THR A 145 12.73 10.57 14.17
C THR A 145 13.74 9.88 13.26
N MET A 146 14.17 8.67 13.68
CA MET A 146 15.25 7.92 13.06
C MET A 146 14.71 6.72 12.30
N GLY A 147 14.45 6.93 11.01
CA GLY A 147 13.95 5.90 10.10
C GLY A 147 12.44 5.66 10.18
N PRO A 148 11.88 4.88 9.24
CA PRO A 148 10.42 4.75 9.07
C PRO A 148 9.69 4.21 10.30
N ALA A 149 10.26 3.23 11.02
CA ALA A 149 9.60 2.62 12.18
C ALA A 149 9.46 3.59 13.37
N ASP A 150 10.52 4.34 13.71
CA ASP A 150 10.47 5.36 14.77
C ASP A 150 9.52 6.52 14.39
N ASP A 151 9.54 6.92 13.11
CA ASP A 151 8.64 7.95 12.58
C ASP A 151 7.18 7.56 12.73
N SER A 152 6.80 6.38 12.23
CA SER A 152 5.41 5.90 12.28
C SER A 152 4.92 5.72 13.72
N GLN A 153 5.78 5.25 14.63
CA GLN A 153 5.44 5.17 16.05
C GLN A 153 5.20 6.54 16.68
N ALA A 154 6.06 7.53 16.41
CA ALA A 154 5.91 8.88 16.93
C ALA A 154 4.65 9.56 16.37
N MET A 155 4.42 9.43 15.06
CA MET A 155 3.27 10.00 14.36
C MET A 155 1.95 9.37 14.83
N ALA A 156 1.86 8.03 14.92
CA ALA A 156 0.65 7.35 15.40
C ALA A 156 0.30 7.71 16.86
N ALA A 157 1.32 7.81 17.72
CA ALA A 157 1.12 8.28 19.10
C ALA A 157 0.59 9.72 19.13
N CYS A 158 1.20 10.62 18.34
CA CYS A 158 0.78 12.01 18.25
C CYS A 158 -0.65 12.16 17.70
N TYR A 159 -1.03 11.38 16.69
CA TYR A 159 -2.42 11.35 16.19
C TYR A 159 -3.41 10.89 17.26
N THR A 160 -3.05 9.86 18.01
CA THR A 160 -3.89 9.35 19.11
C THR A 160 -4.07 10.41 20.19
N GLU A 161 -3.01 11.15 20.54
CA GLU A 161 -3.09 12.29 21.47
C GLU A 161 -3.95 13.44 20.93
N ALA A 162 -3.93 13.66 19.61
CA ALA A 162 -4.79 14.63 18.92
C ALA A 162 -6.26 14.16 18.78
N GLY A 163 -6.58 12.94 19.21
CA GLY A 163 -7.94 12.38 19.21
C GLY A 163 -8.28 11.51 17.99
N PHE A 164 -7.31 11.20 17.13
CA PHE A 164 -7.46 10.30 15.99
C PHE A 164 -6.87 8.94 16.35
N ALA A 165 -7.71 7.92 16.50
CA ALA A 165 -7.24 6.58 16.81
C ALA A 165 -6.39 6.04 15.65
N ALA A 166 -5.09 5.92 15.88
CA ALA A 166 -4.11 5.53 14.88
C ALA A 166 -3.20 4.41 15.41
N GLU A 167 -2.87 3.46 14.55
CA GLU A 167 -1.99 2.33 14.85
C GLU A 167 -0.95 2.18 13.73
N VAL A 168 0.25 1.70 14.09
CA VAL A 168 1.30 1.39 13.11
C VAL A 168 0.95 0.05 12.44
N THR A 169 1.02 0.01 11.12
CA THR A 169 0.81 -1.21 10.33
C THR A 169 2.11 -2.02 10.21
N PRO A 170 2.05 -3.32 9.87
CA PRO A 170 3.23 -4.20 9.84
C PRO A 170 4.33 -3.77 8.85
N ASP A 171 3.96 -3.01 7.81
CA ASP A 171 4.86 -2.41 6.83
C ASP A 171 5.44 -1.05 7.27
N ASN A 172 5.28 -0.68 8.55
CA ASN A 172 5.58 0.63 9.13
C ASN A 172 4.73 1.78 8.56
N GLY A 173 3.56 1.50 8.00
CA GLY A 173 2.55 2.53 7.71
C GLY A 173 1.76 2.96 8.95
N ILE A 174 0.74 3.79 8.75
CA ILE A 174 -0.19 4.21 9.80
C ILE A 174 -1.62 3.99 9.31
N ALA A 175 -2.43 3.28 10.11
CA ALA A 175 -3.85 3.08 9.87
C ALA A 175 -4.68 3.85 10.89
N PHE A 176 -5.71 4.56 10.43
CA PHE A 176 -6.73 5.13 11.29
C PHE A 176 -7.82 4.09 11.57
N VAL A 177 -7.89 3.61 12.81
CA VAL A 177 -8.79 2.53 13.22
C VAL A 177 -10.19 3.06 13.54
N ASN A 178 -11.12 2.16 13.90
CA ASN A 178 -12.52 2.49 14.22
C ASN A 178 -13.33 3.09 13.06
N GLY A 179 -13.05 2.66 11.83
CA GLY A 179 -13.79 3.10 10.63
C GLY A 179 -13.18 4.31 9.92
N GLY A 180 -11.95 4.70 10.28
CA GLY A 180 -11.22 5.79 9.65
C GLY A 180 -11.63 7.17 10.15
N VAL A 181 -11.09 8.21 9.50
CA VAL A 181 -11.40 9.61 9.82
C VAL A 181 -12.51 10.11 8.89
N PRO A 182 -13.64 10.61 9.43
CA PRO A 182 -14.70 11.18 8.60
C PRO A 182 -14.22 12.39 7.81
N GLU A 183 -14.72 12.59 6.58
CA GLU A 183 -14.40 13.75 5.72
C GLU A 183 -14.64 15.09 6.44
N SER A 184 -15.67 15.17 7.30
CA SER A 184 -15.94 16.37 8.10
C SER A 184 -14.81 16.75 9.08
N GLN A 185 -13.88 15.83 9.36
CA GLN A 185 -12.72 16.04 10.21
C GLN A 185 -11.41 16.18 9.42
N GLU A 186 -11.44 16.17 8.09
CA GLU A 186 -10.24 16.24 7.24
C GLU A 186 -9.36 17.44 7.58
N ALA A 187 -9.96 18.64 7.72
CA ALA A 187 -9.20 19.84 8.09
C ALA A 187 -8.54 19.72 9.49
N ALA A 188 -9.18 19.05 10.44
CA ALA A 188 -8.62 18.81 11.76
C ALA A 188 -7.49 17.78 11.71
N LEU A 189 -7.65 16.74 10.88
CA LEU A 189 -6.61 15.74 10.64
C LEU A 189 -5.39 16.37 9.95
N ASN A 190 -5.59 17.22 8.95
CA ASN A 190 -4.52 17.95 8.25
C ASN A 190 -3.71 18.82 9.22
N LEU A 191 -4.39 19.53 10.12
CA LEU A 191 -3.73 20.31 11.17
C LEU A 191 -2.95 19.42 12.15
N ALA A 192 -3.53 18.27 12.55
CA ALA A 192 -2.84 17.30 13.39
C ALA A 192 -1.61 16.72 12.67
N ASN A 193 -1.72 16.39 11.38
CA ASN A 193 -0.64 15.91 10.53
C ASN A 193 0.53 16.89 10.49
N TYR A 194 0.25 18.14 10.12
CA TYR A 194 1.26 19.19 10.15
C TYR A 194 1.91 19.33 11.54
N THR A 195 1.11 19.35 12.61
CA THR A 195 1.61 19.55 13.98
C THR A 195 2.50 18.38 14.42
N CYS A 196 2.09 17.14 14.16
CA CYS A 196 2.84 15.95 14.51
C CYS A 196 4.15 15.86 13.73
N ALA A 197 4.11 16.07 12.41
CA ALA A 197 5.30 16.08 11.55
C ALA A 197 6.29 17.20 11.93
N ALA A 198 5.80 18.32 12.47
CA ALA A 198 6.64 19.39 12.97
C ALA A 198 7.27 19.07 14.35
N GLN A 199 6.54 18.41 15.25
CA GLN A 199 7.08 17.99 16.55
C GLN A 199 8.11 16.86 16.41
N PHE A 200 7.78 15.86 15.61
CA PHE A 200 8.54 14.65 15.39
C PHE A 200 8.93 14.58 13.92
N THR A 201 9.90 15.41 13.52
CA THR A 201 10.30 15.49 12.11
C THR A 201 11.22 14.34 11.76
N LEU A 202 10.90 13.60 10.71
CA LEU A 202 11.80 12.61 10.11
C LEU A 202 13.13 13.24 9.71
N ASP A 203 14.23 12.68 10.22
CA ASP A 203 15.58 13.13 9.84
C ASP A 203 15.66 13.14 8.30
N PRO A 204 16.01 14.28 7.68
CA PRO A 204 16.01 14.44 6.22
C PRO A 204 16.82 13.38 5.47
N ILE A 205 17.79 12.72 6.11
CA ILE A 205 18.54 11.60 5.50
C ILE A 205 17.62 10.46 5.04
N TYR A 206 16.48 10.25 5.70
CA TYR A 206 15.52 9.20 5.37
C TYR A 206 14.48 9.63 4.32
N ARG A 207 14.39 10.94 4.02
CA ARG A 207 13.45 11.51 3.03
C ARG A 207 14.08 11.68 1.63
N GLN A 208 15.37 11.39 1.49
CA GLN A 208 16.05 11.45 0.20
C GLN A 208 15.56 10.34 -0.72
N GLU A 209 15.57 10.61 -2.03
CA GLU A 209 15.31 9.57 -3.03
C GLU A 209 16.28 8.41 -2.86
N TRP A 210 15.76 7.18 -2.94
CA TRP A 210 16.59 6.00 -2.83
C TRP A 210 17.58 5.92 -3.99
N SER A 211 18.85 5.70 -3.64
CA SER A 211 19.92 5.51 -4.60
C SER A 211 19.78 4.19 -5.37
N ALA A 212 20.48 4.07 -6.50
CA ALA A 212 20.52 2.84 -7.28
C ALA A 212 21.01 1.62 -6.47
N ASP A 213 21.95 1.83 -5.53
CA ASP A 213 22.46 0.77 -4.66
C ASP A 213 21.41 0.33 -3.63
N GLN A 214 20.67 1.28 -3.05
CA GLN A 214 19.54 0.97 -2.15
C GLN A 214 18.45 0.19 -2.89
N LEU A 215 18.06 0.64 -4.09
CA LEU A 215 17.07 -0.06 -4.91
C LEU A 215 17.50 -1.48 -5.27
N GLY A 216 18.77 -1.64 -5.62
CA GLY A 216 19.35 -2.95 -5.89
C GLY A 216 19.36 -3.85 -4.64
N LEU A 217 19.71 -3.29 -3.48
CA LEU A 217 19.71 -4.00 -2.21
C LEU A 217 18.29 -4.44 -1.82
N LEU A 218 17.29 -3.57 -1.95
CA LEU A 218 15.88 -3.90 -1.68
C LEU A 218 15.39 -5.03 -2.58
N TYR A 219 15.71 -4.97 -3.87
CA TYR A 219 15.37 -6.04 -4.80
C TYR A 219 16.03 -7.36 -4.40
N ASP A 220 17.33 -7.34 -4.06
CA ASP A 220 18.07 -8.52 -3.63
C ASP A 220 17.49 -9.10 -2.33
N TYR A 221 17.14 -8.25 -1.37
CA TYR A 221 16.47 -8.63 -0.13
C TYR A 221 15.13 -9.33 -0.39
N TRP A 222 14.30 -8.78 -1.29
CA TRP A 222 13.03 -9.42 -1.62
C TRP A 222 13.22 -10.80 -2.23
N ASP A 223 14.15 -10.93 -3.18
CA ASP A 223 14.40 -12.20 -3.86
C ASP A 223 15.00 -13.27 -2.93
N GLN A 224 15.88 -12.86 -2.03
CA GLN A 224 16.69 -13.77 -1.22
C GLN A 224 16.08 -14.09 0.16
N TYR A 225 15.26 -13.19 0.71
CA TYR A 225 14.72 -13.32 2.06
C TYR A 225 13.19 -13.23 2.09
N PHE A 226 12.60 -12.10 1.69
CA PHE A 226 11.17 -11.86 1.86
C PHE A 226 10.31 -12.88 1.09
N LEU A 227 10.56 -13.08 -0.21
CA LEU A 227 9.79 -14.01 -1.04
C LEU A 227 9.90 -15.46 -0.53
N PRO A 228 11.10 -16.00 -0.23
CA PRO A 228 11.24 -17.32 0.42
C PRO A 228 10.53 -17.42 1.78
N CYS A 229 10.56 -16.36 2.59
CA CYS A 229 9.90 -16.32 3.89
C CYS A 229 8.38 -16.43 3.74
N MET A 230 7.79 -15.60 2.87
CA MET A 230 6.36 -15.64 2.59
C MET A 230 5.92 -17.02 2.05
N ASP A 231 6.68 -17.62 1.13
CA ASP A 231 6.40 -18.96 0.60
C ASP A 231 6.42 -20.04 1.69
N ALA A 232 7.39 -19.99 2.61
CA ALA A 232 7.47 -20.92 3.74
C ALA A 232 6.29 -20.78 4.73
N HIS A 233 5.67 -19.60 4.80
CA HIS A 233 4.43 -19.37 5.55
C HIS A 233 3.16 -19.66 4.73
N GLY A 234 3.28 -20.16 3.50
CA GLY A 234 2.16 -20.54 2.65
C GLY A 234 1.59 -19.40 1.79
N HIS A 235 2.28 -18.26 1.72
CA HIS A 235 1.90 -17.09 0.93
C HIS A 235 2.77 -16.97 -0.31
N MET A 236 2.42 -17.72 -1.36
CA MET A 236 3.07 -17.61 -2.66
C MET A 236 2.71 -16.28 -3.34
N ILE A 237 3.69 -15.41 -3.51
CA ILE A 237 3.55 -14.14 -4.23
C ILE A 237 3.73 -14.39 -5.73
N ASP A 238 2.86 -13.80 -6.57
CA ASP A 238 2.98 -13.88 -8.02
C ASP A 238 4.22 -13.09 -8.50
N ARG A 239 5.00 -13.76 -9.36
CA ARG A 239 6.26 -13.26 -9.91
C ARG A 239 6.16 -13.04 -11.42
N SER A 240 4.99 -13.19 -12.04
CA SER A 240 4.81 -12.99 -13.48
C SER A 240 5.20 -11.59 -13.95
N ASP A 241 4.94 -10.59 -13.12
CA ASP A 241 5.23 -9.18 -13.38
C ASP A 241 6.51 -8.69 -12.70
N GLN A 242 7.28 -9.60 -12.09
CA GLN A 242 8.55 -9.24 -11.46
C GLN A 242 9.54 -8.73 -12.52
N PRO A 243 10.01 -7.47 -12.42
CA PRO A 243 11.02 -6.94 -13.33
C PRO A 243 12.36 -7.61 -13.06
N SER A 244 13.30 -7.55 -14.01
CA SER A 244 14.68 -7.86 -13.66
C SER A 244 15.22 -6.79 -12.69
N ARG A 245 16.23 -7.15 -11.88
CA ARG A 245 16.92 -6.19 -10.98
C ARG A 245 17.37 -4.92 -11.71
N GLU A 246 17.92 -5.07 -12.91
CA GLU A 246 18.39 -3.94 -13.73
C GLU A 246 17.23 -3.04 -14.18
N VAL A 247 16.11 -3.63 -14.61
CA VAL A 247 14.90 -2.89 -14.98
C VAL A 247 14.30 -2.19 -13.76
N TYR A 248 14.22 -2.87 -12.62
CA TYR A 248 13.73 -2.28 -11.37
C TYR A 248 14.51 -1.03 -10.99
N VAL A 249 15.84 -1.13 -10.91
CA VAL A 249 16.72 -0.02 -10.51
C VAL A 249 16.68 1.13 -11.52
N SER A 250 16.72 0.84 -12.82
CA SER A 250 16.81 1.89 -13.86
C SER A 250 15.49 2.60 -14.14
N SER A 251 14.34 1.95 -13.89
CA SER A 251 13.02 2.54 -14.13
C SER A 251 12.38 3.16 -12.88
N PHE A 252 12.93 2.92 -11.68
CA PHE A 252 12.27 3.28 -10.41
C PHE A 252 11.84 4.74 -10.31
N HIS A 253 12.68 5.66 -10.77
CA HIS A 253 12.43 7.11 -10.71
C HIS A 253 11.88 7.68 -12.02
N THR A 254 11.39 6.82 -12.91
CA THR A 254 10.87 7.22 -14.23
C THR A 254 9.38 6.89 -14.34
N SER A 255 8.73 7.43 -15.38
CA SER A 255 7.36 7.07 -15.72
C SER A 255 7.18 5.62 -16.19
N GLU A 256 8.27 4.88 -16.39
CA GLU A 256 8.28 3.48 -16.82
C GLU A 256 8.42 2.51 -15.63
N ARG A 257 8.42 3.02 -14.39
CA ARG A 257 8.45 2.22 -13.17
C ARG A 257 7.36 1.15 -13.21
N THR A 258 7.71 -0.06 -12.80
CA THR A 258 6.73 -1.13 -12.62
C THR A 258 6.06 -1.05 -11.26
N ASP A 259 4.78 -1.40 -11.18
CA ASP A 259 4.00 -1.40 -9.94
C ASP A 259 4.11 -2.73 -9.15
N TRP A 260 5.03 -3.60 -9.54
CA TRP A 260 5.30 -4.84 -8.81
C TRP A 260 5.96 -4.55 -7.45
N TRP A 261 5.17 -4.67 -6.39
CA TRP A 261 5.60 -4.50 -5.00
C TRP A 261 5.22 -5.75 -4.19
N PRO A 262 6.17 -6.67 -3.92
CA PRO A 262 5.82 -7.98 -3.36
C PRO A 262 5.25 -7.88 -1.93
N SER A 263 5.55 -6.82 -1.19
CA SER A 263 5.05 -6.62 0.17
C SER A 263 3.60 -6.13 0.25
N ASP A 264 2.98 -5.73 -0.86
CA ASP A 264 1.56 -5.35 -0.90
C ASP A 264 0.63 -6.48 -0.43
N VAL A 265 1.11 -7.74 -0.49
CA VAL A 265 0.38 -8.89 0.04
C VAL A 265 0.04 -8.73 1.53
N LEU A 266 0.91 -8.11 2.33
CA LEU A 266 0.69 -7.95 3.78
C LEU A 266 -0.57 -7.11 4.06
N SER A 267 -0.81 -6.08 3.25
CA SER A 267 -1.98 -5.21 3.36
C SER A 267 -3.29 -5.89 2.95
N SER A 268 -3.21 -7.01 2.24
CA SER A 268 -4.37 -7.80 1.82
C SER A 268 -4.79 -8.89 2.82
N LEU A 269 -3.95 -9.17 3.82
CA LEU A 269 -4.18 -10.20 4.82
C LEU A 269 -5.02 -9.68 6.00
N PRO A 270 -5.69 -10.57 6.75
CA PRO A 270 -6.26 -10.23 8.05
C PRO A 270 -5.20 -9.60 8.97
N GLN A 271 -5.58 -8.56 9.73
CA GLN A 271 -4.62 -7.75 10.50
C GLN A 271 -3.71 -8.58 11.43
N GLU A 272 -4.26 -9.56 12.16
CA GLU A 272 -3.49 -10.41 13.07
C GLU A 272 -2.43 -11.26 12.33
N GLU A 273 -2.79 -11.76 11.14
CA GLU A 273 -1.91 -12.53 10.27
C GLU A 273 -0.84 -11.64 9.64
N ALA A 274 -1.22 -10.45 9.17
CA ALA A 274 -0.30 -9.44 8.62
C ALA A 274 0.74 -9.00 9.66
N VAL A 275 0.34 -8.81 10.92
CA VAL A 275 1.27 -8.45 12.02
C VAL A 275 2.26 -9.58 12.26
N GLN A 276 1.78 -10.82 12.43
CA GLN A 276 2.66 -11.96 12.67
C GLN A 276 3.65 -12.16 11.50
N LEU A 277 3.17 -12.10 10.26
CA LEU A 277 4.03 -12.24 9.09
C LEU A 277 4.96 -11.05 8.87
N GLY A 278 4.56 -9.83 9.23
CA GLY A 278 5.44 -8.67 9.14
C GLY A 278 6.61 -8.75 10.13
N GLU A 279 6.42 -9.42 11.27
CA GLU A 279 7.49 -9.69 12.23
C GLU A 279 8.45 -10.79 11.72
N ASP A 280 7.92 -11.89 11.19
CA ASP A 280 8.73 -13.02 10.72
C ASP A 280 9.36 -12.75 9.33
N CYS A 281 8.62 -12.10 8.45
CA CYS A 281 8.97 -11.77 7.07
C CYS A 281 8.90 -10.25 6.82
N PRO A 282 9.77 -9.43 7.45
CA PRO A 282 9.71 -7.99 7.30
C PRO A 282 9.81 -7.57 5.83
N ALA A 283 8.92 -6.66 5.43
CA ALA A 283 8.79 -6.19 4.05
C ALA A 283 10.04 -5.49 3.51
N TYR A 284 10.88 -4.95 4.40
CA TYR A 284 12.09 -4.19 4.07
C TYR A 284 13.29 -4.75 4.82
N PRO A 285 14.51 -4.63 4.25
CA PRO A 285 15.73 -4.93 4.98
C PRO A 285 15.86 -4.03 6.23
N PRO A 286 16.64 -4.45 7.25
CA PRO A 286 16.86 -3.64 8.44
C PRO A 286 17.31 -2.21 8.09
N ALA A 287 16.78 -1.21 8.79
CA ALA A 287 16.94 0.20 8.41
C ALA A 287 18.41 0.63 8.39
N GLU A 288 19.23 0.13 9.32
CA GLU A 288 20.67 0.35 9.38
C GLU A 288 21.43 -0.25 8.19
N VAL A 289 20.87 -1.27 7.54
CA VAL A 289 21.43 -1.86 6.32
C VAL A 289 20.95 -1.06 5.10
N PHE A 290 19.68 -0.68 5.07
CA PHE A 290 19.08 -0.01 3.92
C PHE A 290 19.48 1.46 3.78
N TYR A 291 19.59 2.19 4.89
CA TYR A 291 19.98 3.60 4.92
C TYR A 291 21.46 3.79 5.26
N GLY A 292 22.15 2.72 5.66
CA GLY A 292 23.54 2.74 6.06
C GLY A 292 23.74 3.15 7.52
N SER A 293 24.95 2.88 8.01
CA SER A 293 25.44 3.19 9.35
C SER A 293 26.61 4.16 9.31
#